data_AF-A0A9J7MCN2-F1
#
_entry.id   AF-A0A9J7MCN2-F1
#
_cell.length_a   1.000
_cell.length_b   1.000
_cell.length_c   1.000
_cell.angle_alpha   90.00
_cell.angle_beta   90.00
_cell.angle_gamma   90.00
#
_symmetry.space_group_name_H-M   'P 1'
#
loop_
_entity.id
_entity.type
_entity.pdbx_description
1 polymer ?
#
loop_
_entity_poly.entity_id
_entity_poly.type
_entity_poly.pdbx_seq_one_letter_code
_entity_poly.pdbx_strand_id
1 'polypeptide(L)'
;MSDNEEWPDENHQVCIIASQDWTLDEVEGCVKTAVRERGVANTDILTLRISGQDDLDELKRTLQRETRVICCANSTTRNILLSDTEHDEMSYVVKAAEKIVGGSGVMVLLYGHEKSRDIQQLYDHTSFDRTFLNKQTRLLQKAHRENLFFSVFKSLNEIQKRRLCDWIRA
;
A
#
# COMPACT_ATOMS: atom_id res chain seq x y z
N MET A 1 13.12 35.38 4.72
CA MET A 1 14.06 34.48 4.01
C MET A 1 13.24 33.25 3.71
N SER A 2 12.85 33.11 2.45
CA SER A 2 11.95 32.06 1.98
C SER A 2 12.83 30.99 1.33
N ASP A 3 13.04 29.89 2.03
CA ASP A 3 13.65 28.69 1.47
C ASP A 3 12.58 27.98 0.63
N ASN A 4 12.33 28.50 -0.57
CA ASN A 4 11.72 27.70 -1.63
C ASN A 4 12.80 26.79 -2.18
N GLU A 5 13.04 25.66 -1.50
CA GLU A 5 13.68 24.51 -2.13
C GLU A 5 12.75 24.02 -3.24
N GLU A 6 12.98 24.49 -4.47
CA GLU A 6 12.49 23.83 -5.68
C GLU A 6 13.24 22.51 -5.80
N TRP A 7 12.62 21.44 -5.30
CA TRP A 7 13.04 20.09 -5.59
C TRP A 7 12.96 19.89 -7.10
N PRO A 8 13.98 19.29 -7.75
CA PRO A 8 13.89 18.97 -9.18
C PRO A 8 12.62 18.15 -9.41
N ASP A 9 11.91 18.44 -10.50
CA ASP A 9 10.71 17.74 -10.94
C ASP A 9 11.07 16.29 -11.32
N GLU A 10 11.27 15.45 -10.30
CA GLU A 10 11.46 14.02 -10.48
C GLU A 10 10.11 13.41 -10.90
N ASN A 11 10.13 12.65 -12.00
CA ASN A 11 8.97 11.88 -12.41
C ASN A 11 8.83 10.69 -11.46
N HIS A 12 7.76 10.68 -10.67
CA HIS A 12 7.44 9.57 -9.78
C HIS A 12 6.45 8.64 -10.47
N GLN A 13 6.57 7.33 -10.22
CA GLN A 13 5.60 6.36 -10.69
C GLN A 13 5.08 5.53 -9.52
N VAL A 14 3.76 5.48 -9.38
CA VAL A 14 3.07 4.66 -8.38
C VAL A 14 2.21 3.63 -9.10
N CYS A 15 2.40 2.35 -8.79
CA CYS A 15 1.55 1.27 -9.25
C CYS A 15 0.67 0.76 -8.10
N ILE A 16 -0.64 0.80 -8.28
CA ILE A 16 -1.62 0.28 -7.34
C ILE A 16 -2.05 -1.10 -7.81
N ILE A 17 -1.93 -2.10 -6.94
CA ILE A 17 -2.30 -3.48 -7.23
C ILE A 17 -3.47 -3.89 -6.34
N ALA A 18 -4.52 -4.46 -6.92
CA ALA A 18 -5.63 -5.06 -6.18
C ALA A 18 -6.28 -6.19 -7.00
N SER A 19 -7.07 -7.05 -6.33
CA SER A 19 -7.79 -8.14 -7.01
C SER A 19 -9.15 -7.72 -7.60
N GLN A 20 -9.65 -6.54 -7.24
CA GLN A 20 -10.96 -6.04 -7.65
C GLN A 20 -10.84 -4.63 -8.25
N ASP A 21 -11.51 -4.40 -9.39
CA ASP A 21 -11.45 -3.13 -10.12
C ASP A 21 -11.94 -1.96 -9.26
N TRP A 22 -13.05 -2.13 -8.53
CA TRP A 22 -13.57 -1.08 -7.65
C TRP A 22 -12.56 -0.67 -6.55
N THR A 23 -11.70 -1.59 -6.11
CA THR A 23 -10.65 -1.26 -5.14
C THR A 23 -9.54 -0.45 -5.79
N LEU A 24 -9.21 -0.72 -7.04
CA LEU A 24 -8.26 0.09 -7.81
C LEU A 24 -8.78 1.52 -7.97
N ASP A 25 -10.03 1.68 -8.42
CA ASP A 25 -10.64 2.99 -8.64
C ASP A 25 -10.66 3.86 -7.37
N GLU A 26 -11.08 3.26 -6.25
CA GLU A 26 -11.20 3.95 -4.97
C GLU A 26 -9.83 4.34 -4.38
N VAL A 27 -8.85 3.42 -4.43
CA VAL A 27 -7.51 3.70 -3.92
C VAL A 27 -6.78 4.68 -4.83
N GLU A 28 -6.94 4.57 -6.15
CA GLU A 28 -6.42 5.55 -7.10
C GLU A 28 -6.94 6.95 -6.79
N GLY A 29 -8.25 7.09 -6.53
CA GLY A 29 -8.85 8.35 -6.08
C GLY A 29 -8.23 8.88 -4.79
N CYS A 30 -7.96 8.01 -3.81
CA CYS A 30 -7.29 8.38 -2.56
C CYS A 30 -5.87 8.87 -2.79
N VAL A 31 -5.08 8.15 -3.59
CA VAL A 31 -3.67 8.47 -3.88
C VAL A 31 -3.57 9.76 -4.69
N LYS A 32 -4.37 9.91 -5.75
CA LYS A 32 -4.46 11.16 -6.55
C LYS A 32 -4.78 12.36 -5.69
N THR A 33 -5.73 12.22 -4.76
CA THR A 33 -6.09 13.29 -3.83
C THR A 33 -4.92 13.65 -2.92
N ALA A 34 -4.24 12.66 -2.33
CA ALA A 34 -3.11 12.89 -1.44
C ALA A 34 -1.93 13.57 -2.14
N VAL A 35 -1.52 13.05 -3.31
CA VAL A 35 -0.44 13.59 -4.15
C VAL A 35 -0.72 15.05 -4.52
N ARG A 36 -1.94 15.35 -4.97
CA ARG A 36 -2.36 16.72 -5.31
C ARG A 36 -2.32 17.66 -4.11
N GLU A 37 -2.91 17.26 -2.99
CA GLU A 37 -2.98 18.11 -1.78
C GLU A 37 -1.62 18.35 -1.14
N ARG A 38 -0.67 17.42 -1.31
CA ARG A 38 0.67 17.47 -0.73
C ARG A 38 1.74 18.00 -1.70
N GLY A 39 1.35 18.36 -2.92
CA GLY A 39 2.26 18.91 -3.92
C GLY A 39 3.36 17.94 -4.33
N VAL A 40 3.03 16.67 -4.56
CA VAL A 40 3.95 15.73 -5.22
C VAL A 40 3.67 15.83 -6.72
N ALA A 41 4.36 16.74 -7.41
CA ALA A 41 4.19 16.93 -8.85
C ALA A 41 4.67 15.69 -9.63
N ASN A 42 4.29 15.61 -10.92
CA ASN A 42 4.78 14.61 -11.86
C ASN A 42 4.70 13.14 -11.38
N THR A 43 3.67 12.82 -10.59
CA THR A 43 3.40 11.44 -10.16
C THR A 43 2.45 10.78 -11.15
N ASP A 44 2.96 9.84 -11.93
CA ASP A 44 2.16 8.93 -12.74
C ASP A 44 1.58 7.82 -11.86
N ILE A 45 0.28 7.56 -12.00
CA ILE A 45 -0.43 6.57 -11.20
C ILE A 45 -1.02 5.53 -12.16
N LEU A 46 -0.55 4.31 -12.00
CA LEU A 46 -0.96 3.14 -12.77
C LEU A 46 -1.73 2.19 -11.86
N THR A 47 -2.72 1.49 -12.42
CA THR A 47 -3.47 0.45 -11.73
C THR A 47 -3.22 -0.89 -12.41
N LEU A 48 -3.09 -1.95 -11.62
CA LEU A 48 -2.86 -3.30 -12.11
C LEU A 48 -3.73 -4.27 -11.32
N ARG A 49 -4.62 -4.97 -12.03
CA ARG A 49 -5.45 -5.99 -11.41
C ARG A 49 -4.68 -7.30 -11.33
N ILE A 50 -4.53 -7.83 -10.11
CA ILE A 50 -3.90 -9.14 -9.87
C ILE A 50 -4.79 -9.93 -8.92
N SER A 51 -5.26 -11.08 -9.40
CA SER A 51 -6.15 -12.00 -8.70
C SER A 51 -5.46 -13.28 -8.23
N GLY A 52 -4.23 -13.54 -8.71
CA GLY A 52 -3.49 -14.73 -8.31
C GLY A 52 -2.09 -14.81 -8.91
N GLN A 53 -1.48 -15.97 -8.72
CA GLN A 53 -0.10 -16.23 -9.15
C GLN A 53 0.07 -16.19 -10.68
N ASP A 54 -0.99 -16.52 -11.42
CA ASP A 54 -0.98 -16.54 -12.89
C ASP A 54 -0.82 -15.12 -13.50
N ASP A 55 -1.15 -14.08 -12.72
CA ASP A 55 -1.04 -12.68 -13.15
C ASP A 55 0.35 -12.07 -12.85
N LEU A 56 1.27 -12.81 -12.22
CA LEU A 56 2.58 -12.29 -11.80
C LEU A 56 3.54 -11.99 -12.97
N ASP A 57 3.32 -12.57 -14.14
CA ASP A 57 4.12 -12.23 -15.31
C ASP A 57 3.76 -10.84 -15.86
N GLU A 58 2.52 -10.38 -15.65
CA GLU A 58 2.12 -9.02 -15.97
C GLU A 58 2.81 -8.02 -15.03
N LEU A 59 2.88 -8.35 -13.74
CA LEU A 59 3.59 -7.56 -12.73
C LEU A 59 5.06 -7.29 -13.13
N LYS A 60 5.78 -8.31 -13.65
CA LYS A 60 7.17 -8.14 -14.11
C LYS A 60 7.32 -7.26 -15.34
N ARG A 61 6.29 -7.20 -16.20
CA ARG A 61 6.33 -6.38 -17.42
C ARG A 61 6.01 -4.92 -17.12
N THR A 62 5.19 -4.68 -16.10
CA THR A 62 4.72 -3.34 -15.71
C THR A 62 5.70 -2.63 -14.78
N LEU A 63 6.26 -3.33 -13.80
CA LEU A 63 7.06 -2.69 -12.75
C LEU A 63 8.52 -2.48 -13.17
N GLN A 64 9.02 -1.27 -12.93
CA GLN A 64 10.44 -0.91 -12.99
C GLN A 64 10.99 -0.81 -11.57
N ARG A 65 12.32 -0.80 -11.42
CA ARG A 65 12.95 -0.81 -10.10
C ARG A 65 12.61 0.45 -9.29
N GLU A 66 12.38 1.56 -9.98
CA GLU A 66 12.07 2.88 -9.44
C GLU A 66 10.56 3.05 -9.14
N THR A 67 9.72 2.12 -9.59
CA THR A 67 8.28 2.16 -9.35
C THR A 67 7.97 1.96 -7.86
N ARG A 68 7.13 2.83 -7.30
CA ARG A 68 6.57 2.67 -5.96
C ARG A 68 5.29 1.84 -6.05
N VAL A 69 5.14 0.81 -5.24
CA VAL A 69 4.03 -0.15 -5.36
C VAL A 69 3.14 -0.13 -4.13
N ILE A 70 1.84 0.00 -4.32
CA ILE A 70 0.83 -0.15 -3.28
C ILE A 70 0.08 -1.46 -3.52
N CYS A 71 0.27 -2.44 -2.66
CA CYS A 71 -0.50 -3.69 -2.67
C CYS A 71 -1.73 -3.56 -1.77
N CYS A 72 -2.91 -3.55 -2.39
CA CYS A 72 -4.18 -3.29 -1.73
C CYS A 72 -5.01 -4.56 -1.55
N ALA A 73 -5.41 -4.88 -0.31
CA ALA A 73 -6.49 -5.81 -0.05
C ALA A 73 -7.73 -5.04 0.39
N ASN A 74 -8.91 -5.50 -0.04
CA ASN A 74 -10.17 -4.89 0.34
C ASN A 74 -10.91 -5.70 1.42
N SER A 75 -12.03 -5.16 1.88
CA SER A 75 -12.90 -5.75 2.92
C SER A 75 -13.43 -7.16 2.64
N THR A 76 -13.37 -7.64 1.39
CA THR A 76 -13.72 -9.04 1.08
C THR A 76 -12.59 -10.01 1.41
N THR A 77 -11.36 -9.50 1.57
CA THR A 77 -10.18 -10.28 1.97
C THR A 77 -10.19 -10.46 3.48
N ARG A 78 -10.41 -11.69 3.94
CA ARG A 78 -10.63 -11.97 5.37
C ARG A 78 -9.41 -11.73 6.26
N ASN A 79 -8.19 -11.92 5.78
CA ASN A 79 -6.96 -11.74 6.56
C ASN A 79 -5.81 -11.33 5.64
N ILE A 80 -5.00 -10.35 6.05
CA ILE A 80 -3.63 -10.19 5.56
C ILE A 80 -2.67 -10.70 6.64
N LEU A 81 -1.92 -11.74 6.33
CA LEU A 81 -0.91 -12.39 7.16
C LEU A 81 0.49 -11.87 6.78
N LEU A 82 0.78 -11.67 5.49
CA LEU A 82 2.15 -11.43 4.98
C LEU A 82 3.17 -12.40 5.63
N SER A 83 2.85 -13.69 5.65
CA SER A 83 3.66 -14.69 6.35
C SER A 83 4.63 -15.40 5.41
N ASP A 84 5.79 -15.77 5.95
CA ASP A 84 6.75 -16.63 5.24
C ASP A 84 6.32 -18.11 5.28
N THR A 85 5.48 -18.49 6.23
CA THR A 85 5.02 -19.87 6.44
C THR A 85 3.55 -20.09 6.10
N GLU A 86 2.71 -19.05 6.19
CA GLU A 86 1.31 -19.09 5.78
C GLU A 86 1.14 -18.17 4.56
N HIS A 87 0.45 -18.65 3.53
CA HIS A 87 0.30 -17.89 2.29
C HIS A 87 -1.15 -17.47 2.14
N ASP A 88 -1.38 -16.16 2.12
CA ASP A 88 -2.61 -15.57 1.59
C ASP A 88 -2.36 -15.03 0.17
N GLU A 89 -3.45 -14.69 -0.51
CA GLU A 89 -3.43 -14.15 -1.88
C GLU A 89 -2.49 -12.94 -2.00
N MET A 90 -2.54 -12.04 -1.00
CA MET A 90 -1.76 -10.81 -0.98
C MET A 90 -0.25 -11.05 -0.76
N SER A 91 0.12 -12.11 -0.04
CA SER A 91 1.50 -12.44 0.30
C SER A 91 2.31 -12.77 -0.94
N TYR A 92 1.71 -13.44 -1.93
CA TYR A 92 2.37 -13.73 -3.20
C TYR A 92 2.65 -12.46 -3.99
N VAL A 93 1.67 -11.57 -4.07
CA VAL A 93 1.76 -10.29 -4.78
C VAL A 93 2.81 -9.40 -4.15
N VAL A 94 2.78 -9.23 -2.82
CA VAL A 94 3.76 -8.43 -2.07
C VAL A 94 5.16 -8.99 -2.25
N LYS A 95 5.35 -10.31 -2.08
CA LYS A 95 6.67 -10.95 -2.28
C LYS A 95 7.19 -10.76 -3.71
N ALA A 96 6.32 -10.82 -4.71
CA ALA A 96 6.71 -10.63 -6.10
C ALA A 96 7.09 -9.17 -6.38
N ALA A 97 6.30 -8.20 -5.91
CA ALA A 97 6.60 -6.78 -6.05
C ALA A 97 7.92 -6.41 -5.36
N GLU A 98 8.14 -6.85 -4.11
CA GLU A 98 9.35 -6.54 -3.35
C GLU A 98 10.63 -7.10 -4.00
N LYS A 99 10.53 -8.21 -4.75
CA LYS A 99 11.67 -8.74 -5.52
C LYS A 99 12.08 -7.82 -6.67
N ILE A 100 11.16 -7.01 -7.18
CA ILE A 100 11.40 -6.12 -8.33
C ILE A 100 11.82 -4.73 -7.84
N VAL A 101 11.03 -4.14 -6.93
CA VAL A 101 11.19 -2.73 -6.51
C VAL A 101 11.90 -2.57 -5.16
N GLY A 102 12.24 -3.70 -4.52
CA GLY A 102 12.80 -3.72 -3.17
C GLY A 102 11.74 -3.61 -2.07
N GLY A 103 12.07 -4.08 -0.86
CA GLY A 103 11.14 -4.11 0.28
C GLY A 103 10.55 -2.75 0.65
N SER A 104 11.38 -1.70 0.63
CA SER A 104 10.97 -0.32 0.90
C SER A 104 10.21 0.31 -0.27
N GLY A 105 10.22 -0.29 -1.45
CA GLY A 105 9.44 0.12 -2.61
C GLY A 105 7.99 -0.38 -2.58
N VAL A 106 7.59 -1.16 -1.56
CA VAL A 106 6.25 -1.74 -1.45
C VAL A 106 5.55 -1.32 -0.17
N MET A 107 4.45 -0.60 -0.33
CA MET A 107 3.47 -0.29 0.70
C MET A 107 2.28 -1.25 0.63
N VAL A 108 1.71 -1.60 1.77
CA VAL A 108 0.52 -2.46 1.86
C VAL A 108 -0.65 -1.65 2.40
N LEU A 109 -1.81 -1.77 1.77
CA LEU A 109 -3.01 -1.01 2.11
C LEU A 109 -4.20 -1.95 2.30
N LEU A 110 -4.90 -1.79 3.42
CA LEU A 110 -6.22 -2.39 3.66
C LEU A 110 -7.29 -1.35 3.36
N TYR A 111 -8.15 -1.61 2.39
CA TYR A 111 -9.22 -0.70 1.96
C TYR A 111 -10.62 -1.19 2.36
N GLY A 112 -11.49 -0.27 2.78
CA GLY A 112 -12.92 -0.56 2.97
C GLY A 112 -13.26 -1.39 4.22
N HIS A 113 -12.27 -1.67 5.09
CA HIS A 113 -12.51 -2.37 6.34
C HIS A 113 -13.19 -1.43 7.34
N GLU A 114 -14.51 -1.58 7.45
CA GLU A 114 -15.34 -0.85 8.41
C GLU A 114 -15.21 -1.50 9.79
N LYS A 115 -15.18 -0.69 10.86
CA LYS A 115 -15.23 -1.21 12.22
C LYS A 115 -16.59 -1.84 12.49
N SER A 116 -16.71 -3.14 12.30
CA SER A 116 -17.87 -3.87 12.81
C SER A 116 -17.75 -3.99 14.34
N ARG A 117 -18.84 -3.64 15.05
CA ARG A 117 -18.93 -3.83 16.52
C ARG A 117 -18.74 -5.30 16.95
N ASP A 118 -18.92 -6.24 16.01
CA ASP A 118 -18.88 -7.68 16.24
C ASP A 118 -17.61 -8.35 15.67
N ILE A 119 -16.82 -7.63 14.85
CA ILE A 119 -15.51 -8.10 14.37
C ILE A 119 -14.42 -7.45 15.22
N GLN A 120 -14.11 -8.07 16.35
CA GLN A 120 -13.01 -7.62 17.22
C GLN A 120 -11.61 -7.83 16.62
N GLN A 121 -11.47 -8.48 15.46
CA GLN A 121 -10.19 -9.12 15.12
C GLN A 121 -9.42 -8.58 13.92
N LEU A 122 -9.96 -7.67 13.12
CA LEU A 122 -9.30 -7.33 11.85
C LEU A 122 -9.01 -5.83 11.72
N TYR A 123 -8.21 -5.31 12.66
CA TYR A 123 -7.46 -4.04 12.52
C TYR A 123 -8.22 -2.78 12.96
N ASP A 124 -8.36 -2.59 14.27
CA ASP A 124 -8.95 -1.39 14.85
C ASP A 124 -7.93 -0.22 14.97
N HIS A 125 -8.43 0.97 14.64
CA HIS A 125 -7.85 2.32 14.48
C HIS A 125 -6.66 2.81 15.33
N THR A 126 -6.19 2.10 16.35
CA THR A 126 -5.18 2.58 17.31
C THR A 126 -4.07 1.58 17.59
N SER A 127 -4.22 0.32 17.20
CA SER A 127 -3.20 -0.72 17.29
C SER A 127 -3.71 -1.90 16.50
N PHE A 128 -2.89 -2.48 15.63
CA PHE A 128 -3.10 -3.89 15.37
C PHE A 128 -3.09 -4.62 16.72
N ASP A 129 -3.88 -5.69 16.86
CA ASP A 129 -3.71 -6.57 18.02
C ASP A 129 -2.24 -6.98 18.08
N ARG A 130 -1.54 -6.56 19.15
CA ARG A 130 -0.12 -6.87 19.34
C ARG A 130 0.11 -8.37 19.30
N THR A 131 -0.86 -9.17 19.76
CA THR A 131 -0.80 -10.63 19.72
C THR A 131 -0.84 -11.16 18.29
N PHE A 132 -1.67 -10.57 17.44
CA PHE A 132 -1.72 -10.90 16.01
C PHE A 132 -0.44 -10.45 15.28
N LEU A 133 -0.03 -9.19 15.44
CA LEU A 133 1.20 -8.69 14.80
C LEU A 133 2.46 -9.42 15.23
N ASN A 134 2.57 -9.75 16.52
CA ASN A 134 3.73 -10.49 17.02
C ASN A 134 3.82 -11.90 16.40
N LYS A 135 2.71 -12.43 15.86
CA LYS A 135 2.68 -13.66 15.06
C LYS A 135 2.93 -13.41 13.57
N GLN A 136 2.79 -12.16 13.10
CA GLN A 136 2.98 -11.73 11.72
C GLN A 136 4.21 -10.82 11.59
N THR A 137 5.41 -11.39 11.71
CA THR A 137 6.68 -10.64 11.80
C THR A 137 6.89 -9.63 10.68
N ARG A 138 6.54 -9.95 9.43
CA ARG A 138 6.73 -9.05 8.29
C ARG A 138 5.70 -7.92 8.25
N LEU A 139 4.45 -8.23 8.59
CA LEU A 139 3.40 -7.23 8.74
C LEU A 139 3.76 -6.24 9.87
N LEU A 140 4.29 -6.75 10.98
CA LEU A 140 4.82 -5.95 12.09
C LEU A 140 5.96 -5.04 11.63
N GLN A 141 6.91 -5.55 10.84
CA GLN A 141 8.01 -4.76 10.29
C GLN A 141 7.50 -3.62 9.39
N LYS A 142 6.65 -3.92 8.40
CA LYS A 142 6.06 -2.91 7.52
C LYS A 142 5.27 -1.86 8.30
N ALA A 143 4.47 -2.29 9.28
CA ALA A 143 3.62 -1.40 10.06
C ALA A 143 4.40 -0.48 11.01
N HIS A 144 5.31 -1.02 11.82
CA HIS A 144 5.90 -0.29 12.94
C HIS A 144 7.31 0.23 12.66
N ARG A 145 8.11 -0.47 11.84
CA ARG A 145 9.49 -0.06 11.56
C ARG A 145 9.58 0.79 10.30
N GLU A 146 8.82 0.42 9.28
CA GLU A 146 8.92 1.04 7.95
C GLU A 146 7.80 2.05 7.69
N ASN A 147 6.70 2.00 8.45
CA ASN A 147 5.48 2.78 8.22
C ASN A 147 4.87 2.58 6.81
N LEU A 148 5.06 1.39 6.23
CA LEU A 148 4.60 0.97 4.90
C LEU A 148 3.33 0.12 4.95
N PHE A 149 2.51 0.32 5.97
CA PHE A 149 1.21 -0.34 6.08
C PHE A 149 0.14 0.65 6.53
N PHE A 150 -0.95 0.75 5.76
CA PHE A 150 -2.12 1.55 6.12
C PHE A 150 -3.41 0.73 6.14
N SER A 151 -4.30 1.10 7.06
CA SER A 151 -5.72 0.74 6.99
C SER A 151 -6.53 2.00 6.68
N VAL A 152 -7.37 1.90 5.66
CA VAL A 152 -8.13 3.00 5.07
C VAL A 152 -9.57 2.54 4.93
N PHE A 153 -10.48 3.21 5.63
CA PHE A 153 -11.89 2.89 5.51
C PHE A 153 -12.51 3.49 4.23
N LYS A 154 -12.30 4.79 4.01
CA LYS A 154 -12.85 5.51 2.84
C LYS A 154 -11.89 6.55 2.26
N SER A 155 -11.09 7.18 3.10
CA SER A 155 -10.09 8.16 2.67
C SER A 155 -8.87 8.13 3.58
N LEU A 156 -7.73 8.52 3.02
CA LEU A 156 -6.49 8.70 3.78
C LEU A 156 -6.64 9.89 4.72
N ASN A 157 -6.25 9.72 5.99
CA ASN A 157 -6.12 10.83 6.93
C ASN A 157 -4.81 11.61 6.70
N GLU A 158 -4.65 12.78 7.33
CA GLU A 158 -3.49 13.66 7.14
C GLU A 158 -2.13 13.00 7.44
N ILE A 159 -2.08 12.10 8.42
CA ILE A 159 -0.84 11.36 8.76
C ILE A 159 -0.51 10.37 7.65
N GLN A 160 -1.51 9.64 7.14
CA GLN A 160 -1.35 8.68 6.05
C GLN A 160 -0.97 9.37 4.75
N LYS A 161 -1.62 10.50 4.41
CA LYS A 161 -1.28 11.32 3.23
C LYS A 161 0.17 11.79 3.28
N ARG A 162 0.62 12.30 4.44
CA ARG A 162 2.00 12.73 4.64
C ARG A 162 2.97 11.59 4.39
N ARG A 163 2.77 10.45 5.07
CA ARG A 163 3.65 9.29 4.96
C ARG A 163 3.69 8.71 3.55
N LEU A 164 2.53 8.62 2.89
CA LEU A 164 2.44 8.20 1.49
C LEU A 164 3.28 9.11 0.59
N CYS A 165 3.13 10.42 0.71
CA CYS A 165 3.83 11.37 -0.15
C CYS A 165 5.34 11.43 0.16
N ASP A 166 5.74 11.34 1.43
CA ASP A 166 7.15 11.27 1.82
C ASP A 166 7.80 10.00 1.28
N TRP A 167 7.06 8.89 1.25
CA TRP A 167 7.51 7.62 0.67
C TRP A 167 7.60 7.65 -0.87
N ILE A 168 6.68 8.35 -1.55
CA ILE A 168 6.74 8.52 -3.01
C ILE A 168 7.98 9.31 -3.43
N ARG A 169 8.38 10.31 -2.63
CA ARG A 169 9.55 11.17 -2.87
C ARG A 169 10.89 10.56 -2.49
N ALA A 170 10.89 9.56 -1.61
CA ALA A 170 12.11 8.86 -1.19
C ALA A 170 12.69 8.01 -2.34
#